data_AF-A0A116ML05-F1
#
_entry.id   AF-A0A116ML05-F1
#
_cell.length_a   1.000
_cell.length_b   1.000
_cell.length_c   1.000
_cell.angle_alpha   90.00
_cell.angle_beta   90.00
_cell.angle_gamma   90.00
#
_symmetry.space_group_name_H-M   'P 1'
#
loop_
_entity.id
_entity.type
_entity.pdbx_description
1 polymer ?
#
loop_
_entity_poly.entity_id
_entity_poly.type
_entity_poly.pdbx_seq_one_letter_code
_entity_poly.pdbx_strand_id
1 'polypeptide(L)' 'MKIKLLKNLAKESPQDFEERVNEFMATVEVVDVKYTEATSGDYEAMTTELGLLVLYK' A
#
# COMPACT_ATOMS: atom_id res chain seq x y z
N MET A 1 8.42 17.63 1.88
CA MET A 1 7.39 16.66 2.30
C MET A 1 6.60 16.23 1.09
N LYS A 2 6.65 14.94 0.78
CA LYS A 2 5.98 14.32 -0.35
C LYS A 2 5.16 13.13 0.17
N ILE A 3 4.16 12.74 -0.61
CA ILE A 3 3.26 11.63 -0.27
C ILE A 3 3.37 10.58 -1.37
N LYS A 4 3.50 9.31 -0.98
CA LYS A 4 3.40 8.16 -1.87
C LYS A 4 2.19 7.32 -1.43
N LEU A 5 1.31 7.03 -2.38
CA LEU A 5 0.22 6.06 -2.21
C LEU A 5 0.64 4.74 -2.83
N LEU A 6 0.55 3.67 -2.06
CA LEU A 6 0.90 2.31 -2.46
C LEU A 6 -0.33 1.45 -2.17
N LYS A 7 -0.77 0.65 -3.14
CA LYS A 7 -1.82 -0.35 -2.92
C LYS A 7 -1.38 -1.69 -3.48
N ASN A 8 -1.89 -2.76 -2.91
CA ASN A 8 -1.70 -4.10 -3.47
C ASN A 8 -2.44 -4.17 -4.82
N LEU A 9 -1.74 -4.60 -5.87
CA LEU A 9 -2.34 -4.79 -7.19
C LEU A 9 -3.07 -6.13 -7.25
N ALA A 10 -4.18 -6.22 -8.00
CA ALA A 10 -5.05 -7.41 -8.02
C ALA A 10 -4.39 -8.77 -8.38
N LYS A 11 -3.13 -8.78 -8.82
CA LYS A 11 -2.35 -9.99 -9.14
C LYS A 11 -0.98 -10.04 -8.44
N GLU A 12 -0.70 -9.09 -7.55
CA GLU A 12 0.56 -9.01 -6.82
C GLU A 12 0.47 -9.90 -5.57
N SER A 13 1.51 -10.70 -5.30
CA SER A 13 1.52 -11.47 -4.07
C SER A 13 1.74 -10.52 -2.88
N PRO A 14 1.27 -10.86 -1.66
CA PRO A 14 1.55 -10.05 -0.47
C PRO A 14 3.05 -9.76 -0.28
N GLN A 15 3.89 -10.72 -0.67
CA GLN A 15 5.34 -10.66 -0.53
C GLN A 15 5.97 -9.68 -1.53
N ASP A 16 5.51 -9.68 -2.80
CA ASP A 16 5.94 -8.70 -3.80
C ASP A 16 5.51 -7.28 -3.41
N PHE A 17 4.31 -7.14 -2.84
CA PHE A 17 3.81 -5.85 -2.34
C PHE A 17 4.69 -5.33 -1.20
N GLU A 18 4.99 -6.19 -0.23
CA GLU A 18 5.86 -5.85 0.90
C GLU A 18 7.26 -5.44 0.44
N GLU A 19 7.86 -6.21 -0.47
CA GLU A 19 9.20 -5.93 -1.01
C GLU A 19 9.23 -4.56 -1.71
N ARG A 20 8.26 -4.27 -2.60
CA ARG A 20 8.16 -2.98 -3.29
C ARG A 20 7.96 -1.80 -2.35
N VAL A 21 7.18 -1.98 -1.28
CA VAL A 21 6.97 -0.94 -0.24
C VAL A 21 8.28 -0.69 0.51
N ASN A 22 8.98 -1.76 0.91
CA ASN A 22 10.25 -1.68 1.63
C ASN A 22 11.36 -1.06 0.79
N GLU A 23 11.48 -1.46 -0.49
CA GLU A 23 12.43 -0.87 -1.44
C GLU A 23 12.22 0.64 -1.56
N PHE A 24 10.96 1.10 -1.69
CA PHE A 24 10.68 2.53 -1.72
C PHE A 24 11.10 3.23 -0.42
N MET A 25 10.69 2.71 0.73
CA MET A 25 10.98 3.31 2.03
C MET A 25 12.48 3.35 2.36
N ALA A 26 13.27 2.41 1.83
CA ALA A 26 14.72 2.41 1.99
C ALA A 26 15.42 3.56 1.25
N THR A 27 14.78 4.15 0.23
CA THR A 27 15.37 5.23 -0.59
C THR A 27 15.06 6.64 -0.11
N VAL A 28 14.20 6.80 0.89
CA VAL A 28 13.68 8.09 1.34
C VAL A 28 13.72 8.21 2.87
N GLU A 29 13.78 9.43 3.38
CA GLU A 29 13.58 9.66 4.81
C GLU A 29 12.07 9.61 5.11
N VAL A 30 11.61 8.46 5.61
CA VAL A 30 10.21 8.24 6.00
C VAL A 30 9.89 9.05 7.26
N VAL A 31 8.77 9.78 7.21
CA VAL A 31 8.29 10.59 8.33
C VAL A 31 7.07 9.97 9.00
N ASP A 32 6.15 9.40 8.22
CA ASP A 32 4.96 8.73 8.74
C ASP A 32 4.44 7.70 7.73
N VAL A 33 3.79 6.65 8.23
CA VAL A 33 3.14 5.62 7.42
C VAL A 33 1.74 5.38 7.98
N LYS A 34 0.74 5.56 7.11
CA LYS A 34 -0.66 5.27 7.43
C LYS A 34 -1.15 4.10 6.61
N TYR A 35 -1.93 3.22 7.23
CA TYR A 35 -2.61 2.13 6.52
C TYR A 35 -4.10 2.44 6.37
N THR A 36 -4.67 1.93 5.30
CA THR A 36 -6.12 1.88 5.10
C THR A 36 -6.48 0.53 4.52
N GLU A 37 -7.58 -0.02 4.99
CA GLU A 37 -8.17 -1.23 4.44
C GLU A 37 -9.60 -0.88 4.03
N ALA A 38 -9.99 -1.30 2.84
CA ALA A 38 -11.35 -1.12 2.35
C ALA A 38 -11.84 -2.44 1.77
N THR A 39 -13.03 -2.85 2.17
CA THR A 39 -13.74 -3.94 1.51
C THR A 39 -14.58 -3.32 0.39
N SER A 40 -14.44 -3.84 -0.83
CA SER A 40 -15.17 -3.37 -2.01
C SER A 40 -15.83 -4.55 -2.73
N GLY A 41 -16.95 -4.30 -3.40
CA GLY A 41 -17.69 -5.34 -4.15
C GLY A 41 -19.13 -5.52 -3.71
N ASP A 42 -19.79 -6.50 -4.31
CA ASP A 42 -21.16 -6.92 -4.00
C ASP A 42 -21.19 -8.32 -3.37
N TYR A 43 -22.37 -8.92 -3.23
CA TYR A 43 -22.51 -10.23 -2.56
C TYR A 43 -21.85 -11.39 -3.32
N GLU A 44 -21.62 -11.27 -4.63
CA GLU A 44 -21.01 -12.31 -5.47
C GLU A 44 -19.49 -12.12 -5.58
N ALA A 45 -19.00 -10.88 -5.48
CA ALA A 45 -17.59 -10.55 -5.69
C ALA A 45 -17.07 -9.52 -4.68
N MET A 46 -17.01 -9.90 -3.40
CA MET A 46 -16.29 -9.11 -2.39
C MET A 46 -14.77 -9.27 -2.54
N THR A 47 -14.07 -8.16 -2.40
CA THR A 47 -12.61 -8.11 -2.28
C THR A 47 -12.18 -7.15 -1.18
N THR A 48 -10.92 -7.26 -0.77
CA THR A 48 -10.30 -6.37 0.20
C THR A 48 -9.12 -5.67 -0.47
N GLU A 49 -9.07 -4.36 -0.34
CA GLU A 49 -7.99 -3.51 -0.81
C GLU A 49 -7.17 -3.01 0.38
N LEU A 50 -5.88 -3.33 0.38
CA LEU A 50 -4.90 -2.77 1.32
C LEU A 50 -4.16 -1.61 0.65
N GLY A 51 -4.18 -0.45 1.33
CA GLY A 51 -3.47 0.76 0.94
C GLY A 51 -2.53 1.26 2.03
N LEU A 52 -1.39 1.79 1.61
CA LEU A 52 -0.41 2.48 2.44
C LEU A 52 -0.18 3.90 1.90
N LEU A 53 -0.17 4.86 2.81
CA LEU A 53 0.23 6.24 2.56
C LEU A 53 1.53 6.49 3.31
N VAL A 54 2.59 6.76 2.55
CA VAL A 54 3.91 7.09 3.12
C VAL A 54 4.16 8.58 2.94
N LEU A 55 4.38 9.28 4.05
CA LEU A 55 4.86 10.66 4.09
C LEU A 55 6.39 10.63 4.22
N TYR A 56 7.09 11.33 3.34
CA TYR A 56 8.56 11.31 3.29
C TYR A 56 9.14 12.69 2.92
N LYS A 57 10.43 12.89 3.18
CA LYS A 57 11.12 14.14 2.81
C LYS A 57 11.54 14.16 1.34
#